data_AF-A0A970CC12-F1
#
_entry.id   AF-A0A970CC12-F1
#
_cell.length_a   1.000
_cell.length_b   1.000
_cell.length_c   1.000
_cell.angle_alpha   90.00
_cell.angle_beta   90.00
_cell.angle_gamma   90.00
#
_symmetry.space_group_name_H-M   'P 1'
#
loop_
_entity.id
_entity.type
_entity.pdbx_description
1 polymer ?
#
loop_
_entity_poly.entity_id
_entity_poly.type
_entity_poly.pdbx_seq_one_letter_code
_entity_poly.pdbx_strand_id
1 'polypeptide(L)'
;MPDGSGLPFLLTARDSPAAAQTTDAPVPSAGWALRGVPAFSLSRPVAKVLPRALRSASDGNAYAIDPSFRTVLLCLRRLNDPDRSDLEKLLFLAGRFFLGNTPPDPDRMFADFVAGGMPAEADEPPLMDFEQDAGAIYASFRQQYRIDLLAEDLHWLAFLALLAGLGEDTPVGARARLRALDENRVAPEDRARVRRMKEQVAIRPRVSRAEQALLRELDRRLMAGEDPADILTQLGEV
;
A
#
# COMPACT_ATOMS: atom_id res chain seq x y z
N MET A 1 8.33 23.95 8.11
CA MET A 1 7.24 23.27 7.39
C MET A 1 7.88 22.13 6.62
N PRO A 2 7.61 20.87 6.97
CA PRO A 2 7.84 19.76 6.07
C PRO A 2 6.49 19.10 5.70
N ASP A 3 6.05 19.41 4.49
CA ASP A 3 5.88 18.48 3.36
C ASP A 3 4.98 17.25 3.57
N GLY A 4 3.88 17.24 2.79
CA GLY A 4 2.86 16.20 2.70
C GLY A 4 3.40 14.84 2.27
N SER A 5 3.92 14.11 3.24
CA SER A 5 4.32 12.72 3.11
C SER A 5 3.07 11.83 3.19
N GLY A 6 2.50 11.53 2.02
CA GLY A 6 1.64 10.37 1.86
C GLY A 6 2.37 9.13 2.36
N LEU A 7 1.74 8.37 3.25
CA LEU A 7 2.33 7.19 3.86
C LEU A 7 2.65 6.14 2.77
N PRO A 8 3.92 5.70 2.61
CA PRO A 8 4.26 4.64 1.67
C PRO A 8 3.90 3.30 2.31
N PHE A 9 2.86 2.62 1.81
CA PHE A 9 2.40 1.32 2.33
C PHE A 9 2.48 0.23 1.26
N LEU A 10 3.68 -0.18 0.88
CA LEU A 10 3.85 -0.95 -0.33
C LEU A 10 4.91 -2.05 -0.15
N LEU A 11 4.55 -3.27 -0.53
CA LEU A 11 5.44 -4.43 -0.53
C LEU A 11 6.47 -4.24 -1.65
N THR A 12 7.75 -4.19 -1.27
CA THR A 12 8.93 -4.00 -2.13
C THR A 12 9.55 -5.36 -2.46
N ALA A 13 10.26 -5.47 -3.58
CA ALA A 13 10.87 -6.73 -4.01
C ALA A 13 12.34 -6.78 -3.63
N ARG A 14 12.74 -7.83 -2.91
CA ARG A 14 14.16 -8.18 -2.77
C ARG A 14 14.77 -8.47 -4.15
N ASP A 15 15.78 -7.70 -4.53
CA ASP A 15 16.68 -8.09 -5.60
C ASP A 15 17.55 -9.28 -5.16
N SER A 16 17.57 -10.34 -5.97
CA SER A 16 18.65 -11.33 -5.95
C SER A 16 19.05 -11.66 -7.40
N PRO A 17 20.34 -11.58 -7.76
CA PRO A 17 20.81 -12.01 -9.06
C PRO A 17 21.01 -13.53 -9.08
N ALA A 18 20.77 -14.12 -10.25
CA ALA A 18 20.87 -15.55 -10.49
C ALA A 18 22.32 -16.07 -10.49
N ALA A 19 22.56 -17.21 -9.83
CA ALA A 19 23.38 -18.31 -10.33
C ALA A 19 23.18 -19.55 -9.47
N ALA A 20 23.06 -20.71 -10.12
CA ALA A 20 22.87 -22.01 -9.50
C ALA A 20 24.02 -22.37 -8.52
N GLN A 21 23.64 -22.75 -7.30
CA GLN A 21 24.33 -23.74 -6.46
C GLN A 21 23.36 -24.17 -5.35
N THR A 22 23.20 -25.47 -5.18
CA THR A 22 22.51 -26.11 -4.06
C THR A 22 23.14 -25.68 -2.75
N THR A 23 22.57 -24.67 -2.13
CA THR A 23 22.85 -24.30 -0.74
C THR A 23 21.53 -23.80 -0.14
N ASP A 24 21.16 -24.43 0.96
CA ASP A 24 20.07 -24.12 1.88
C ASP A 24 19.62 -22.64 1.79
N ALA A 25 18.53 -22.38 1.08
CA ALA A 25 17.93 -21.05 1.07
C ALA A 25 17.45 -20.78 2.51
N PRO A 26 17.87 -19.67 3.16
CA PRO A 26 17.42 -19.41 4.51
C PRO A 26 15.91 -19.18 4.45
N VAL A 27 15.17 -20.15 4.98
CA VAL A 27 13.78 -19.95 5.41
C VAL A 27 13.79 -18.67 6.26
N PRO A 28 13.07 -17.60 5.88
CA PRO A 28 13.09 -16.37 6.66
C PRO A 28 12.64 -16.72 8.08
N SER A 29 13.57 -16.56 9.02
CA SER A 29 13.42 -17.02 10.39
C SER A 29 12.25 -16.29 11.05
N ALA A 30 11.32 -17.09 11.58
CA ALA A 30 10.21 -16.63 12.38
C ALA A 30 10.73 -15.89 13.63
N GLY A 31 10.70 -14.56 13.60
CA GLY A 31 11.20 -13.75 14.71
C GLY A 31 10.99 -12.26 14.52
N TRP A 32 9.81 -11.81 14.10
CA TRP A 32 9.54 -10.38 13.95
C TRP A 32 8.95 -9.81 15.25
N ALA A 33 9.76 -9.22 16.11
CA ALA A 33 9.25 -8.31 17.14
C ALA A 33 9.51 -6.89 16.64
N LEU A 34 8.46 -6.21 16.17
CA LEU A 34 8.59 -4.89 15.59
C LEU A 34 7.57 -3.91 16.19
N ARG A 35 8.06 -2.72 16.57
CA ARG A 35 7.37 -1.53 17.10
C ARG A 35 5.90 -1.73 17.49
N GLY A 36 5.65 -2.20 18.72
CA GLY A 36 4.32 -2.21 19.32
C GLY A 36 3.29 -3.18 18.71
N VAL A 37 3.54 -3.75 17.53
CA VAL A 37 2.70 -4.78 16.88
C VAL A 37 3.33 -6.16 17.15
N PRO A 38 2.59 -7.08 17.77
CA PRO A 38 3.15 -8.34 18.19
C PRO A 38 3.35 -9.32 17.03
N ALA A 39 4.46 -10.07 17.07
CA ALA A 39 4.75 -11.15 16.13
C ALA A 39 3.56 -12.10 15.91
N PHE A 40 3.19 -12.32 14.65
CA PHE A 40 2.17 -13.28 14.25
C PHE A 40 2.69 -14.68 14.54
N SER A 41 2.06 -15.32 15.51
CA SER A 41 2.56 -16.53 16.11
C SER A 41 1.40 -17.41 16.52
N LEU A 42 1.34 -18.62 15.97
CA LEU A 42 0.28 -19.58 16.29
C LEU A 42 0.38 -20.16 17.71
N SER A 43 1.54 -20.01 18.37
CA SER A 43 1.74 -20.47 19.75
C SER A 43 1.35 -19.44 20.81
N ARG A 44 1.03 -18.20 20.40
CA ARG A 44 0.62 -17.14 21.31
C ARG A 44 -0.91 -17.04 21.41
N PRO A 45 -1.44 -16.54 22.54
CA PRO A 45 -2.88 -16.26 22.65
C PRO A 45 -3.36 -15.33 21.55
N VAL A 46 -4.56 -15.57 21.02
CA VAL A 46 -5.16 -14.76 19.93
C VAL A 46 -5.11 -13.26 20.23
N ALA A 47 -5.42 -12.84 21.46
CA ALA A 47 -5.39 -11.43 21.85
C ALA A 47 -3.99 -10.78 21.79
N LYS A 48 -2.93 -11.60 21.82
CA LYS A 48 -1.53 -11.16 21.63
C LYS A 48 -1.08 -11.23 20.19
N VAL A 49 -1.84 -11.86 19.29
CA VAL A 49 -1.50 -11.99 17.87
C VAL A 49 -2.33 -11.04 17.02
N LEU A 50 -3.59 -10.87 17.40
CA LEU A 50 -4.62 -10.08 16.73
C LEU A 50 -5.15 -9.03 17.73
N PRO A 51 -4.36 -7.97 18.02
CA PRO A 51 -4.70 -6.99 19.03
C PRO A 51 -5.89 -6.12 18.60
N ARG A 52 -6.84 -5.91 19.51
CA ARG A 52 -7.95 -4.95 19.33
C ARG A 52 -7.71 -3.62 20.05
N ALA A 53 -6.49 -3.41 20.55
CA ALA A 53 -6.03 -2.16 21.12
C ALA A 53 -4.53 -2.00 20.89
N LEU A 54 -4.09 -0.77 20.66
CA LEU A 54 -2.70 -0.40 20.45
C LEU A 54 -2.23 0.51 21.57
N ARG A 55 -0.92 0.51 21.86
CA ARG A 55 -0.34 1.41 22.87
C ARG A 55 0.32 2.60 22.19
N SER A 56 -0.01 3.80 22.65
CA SER A 56 0.66 5.03 22.21
C SER A 56 2.08 5.06 22.77
N ALA A 57 3.04 5.47 21.94
CA ALA A 57 4.41 5.68 22.39
C ALA A 57 4.56 7.02 23.13
N SER A 58 3.65 7.97 22.90
CA SER A 58 3.69 9.31 23.46
C SER A 58 3.19 9.36 24.91
N ASP A 59 2.15 8.59 25.26
CA ASP A 59 1.57 8.61 26.61
C ASP A 59 1.50 7.23 27.31
N GLY A 60 1.84 6.15 26.60
CA GLY A 60 1.83 4.78 27.13
C GLY A 60 0.44 4.14 27.30
N ASN A 61 -0.63 4.88 27.02
CA ASN A 61 -2.01 4.43 27.19
C ASN A 61 -2.41 3.46 26.07
N ALA A 62 -3.37 2.58 26.39
CA ALA A 62 -3.94 1.65 25.43
C ALA A 62 -5.22 2.24 24.82
N TYR A 63 -5.29 2.23 23.49
CA TYR A 63 -6.39 2.76 22.70
C TYR A 63 -7.06 1.62 21.94
N ALA A 64 -8.36 1.46 22.11
CA ALA A 64 -9.14 0.49 21.36
C ALA A 64 -9.14 0.84 19.86
N ILE A 65 -9.13 -0.18 19.01
CA ILE A 65 -9.16 -0.03 17.56
C ILE A 65 -10.23 -0.92 16.95
N ASP A 66 -10.67 -0.58 15.74
CA ASP A 66 -11.33 -1.52 14.84
C ASP A 66 -10.32 -2.10 13.85
N PRO A 67 -9.83 -3.33 14.10
CA PRO A 67 -8.79 -3.94 13.29
C PRO A 67 -9.34 -4.70 12.07
N SER A 68 -10.62 -4.57 11.72
CA SER A 68 -11.15 -5.22 10.52
C SER A 68 -10.36 -4.77 9.29
N PHE A 69 -10.02 -5.71 8.40
CA PHE A 69 -9.35 -5.36 7.15
C PHE A 69 -10.16 -4.37 6.32
N ARG A 70 -11.50 -4.43 6.38
CA ARG A 70 -12.39 -3.48 5.70
C ARG A 70 -12.22 -2.07 6.23
N THR A 71 -12.07 -1.94 7.55
CA THR A 71 -11.81 -0.67 8.22
C THR A 71 -10.49 -0.09 7.79
N VAL A 72 -9.43 -0.90 7.79
CA VAL A 72 -8.10 -0.45 7.39
C VAL A 72 -8.08 -0.04 5.92
N LEU A 73 -8.63 -0.86 5.01
CA LEU A 73 -8.73 -0.52 3.59
C LEU A 73 -9.52 0.77 3.35
N LEU A 74 -10.63 0.96 4.08
CA LEU A 74 -11.42 2.18 3.99
C LEU A 74 -10.64 3.41 4.47
N CYS A 75 -9.88 3.29 5.56
CA CYS A 75 -8.98 4.34 6.03
C CYS A 75 -7.90 4.64 4.99
N LEU A 76 -7.19 3.63 4.47
CA LEU A 76 -6.16 3.81 3.44
C LEU A 76 -6.70 4.54 2.20
N ARG A 77 -7.86 4.14 1.69
CA ARG A 77 -8.53 4.80 0.57
C ARG A 77 -8.81 6.28 0.85
N ARG A 78 -9.24 6.59 2.07
CA ARG A 78 -9.59 7.97 2.49
C ARG A 78 -8.38 8.85 2.73
N LEU A 79 -7.34 8.30 3.35
CA LEU A 79 -6.09 9.01 3.66
C LEU A 79 -5.31 9.31 2.37
N ASN A 80 -5.39 8.42 1.38
CA ASN A 80 -4.78 8.59 0.07
C ASN A 80 -5.62 9.42 -0.92
N ASP A 81 -6.77 9.96 -0.50
CA ASP A 81 -7.60 10.84 -1.32
C ASP A 81 -6.96 12.25 -1.39
N PRO A 82 -6.48 12.68 -2.58
CA PRO A 82 -5.77 13.95 -2.72
C PRO A 82 -6.71 15.16 -2.62
N ASP A 83 -8.03 14.96 -2.73
CA ASP A 83 -9.02 16.04 -2.61
C ASP A 83 -9.40 16.33 -1.14
N ARG A 84 -8.75 15.68 -0.18
CA ARG A 84 -9.10 15.79 1.25
C ARG A 84 -8.07 16.54 2.04
N SER A 85 -8.55 17.41 2.91
CA SER A 85 -7.72 18.08 3.89
C SER A 85 -7.21 17.10 4.96
N ASP A 86 -6.07 17.44 5.57
CA ASP A 86 -5.48 16.66 6.65
C ASP A 86 -6.42 16.55 7.87
N LEU A 87 -7.20 17.61 8.14
CA LEU A 87 -8.20 17.58 9.21
C LEU A 87 -9.31 16.55 8.93
N GLU A 88 -9.84 16.49 7.71
CA GLU A 88 -10.86 15.49 7.35
C GLU A 88 -10.30 14.06 7.43
N LYS A 89 -9.04 13.88 7.01
CA LYS A 89 -8.32 12.61 7.09
C LYS A 89 -8.15 12.16 8.54
N LEU A 90 -7.69 13.07 9.41
CA LEU A 90 -7.51 12.82 10.83
C LEU A 90 -8.84 12.51 11.54
N LEU A 91 -9.89 13.30 11.29
CA LEU A 91 -11.22 13.07 11.86
C LEU A 91 -11.80 11.72 11.42
N PHE A 92 -11.57 11.35 10.16
CA PHE A 92 -12.00 10.04 9.65
C PHE A 92 -11.26 8.89 10.35
N LEU A 93 -9.94 8.99 10.48
CA LEU A 93 -9.13 7.99 11.17
C LEU A 93 -9.54 7.86 12.65
N ALA A 94 -9.71 8.99 13.33
CA ALA A 94 -10.20 9.10 14.71
C ALA A 94 -11.54 8.37 14.91
N GLY A 95 -12.54 8.69 14.08
CA GLY A 95 -13.86 8.09 14.21
C GLY A 95 -13.91 6.62 13.80
N ARG A 96 -13.22 6.26 12.71
CA ARG A 96 -13.39 4.96 12.07
C ARG A 96 -12.46 3.87 12.60
N PHE A 97 -11.20 4.20 12.87
CA PHE A 97 -10.20 3.24 13.34
C PHE A 97 -10.03 3.30 14.86
N PHE A 98 -9.94 4.50 15.45
CA PHE A 98 -9.77 4.70 16.89
C PHE A 98 -11.08 4.81 17.67
N LEU A 99 -12.23 4.55 17.03
CA LEU A 99 -13.54 4.49 17.67
C LEU A 99 -13.91 5.78 18.45
N GLY A 100 -13.42 6.93 17.99
CA GLY A 100 -13.62 8.24 18.63
C GLY A 100 -12.69 8.56 19.79
N ASN A 101 -11.84 7.62 20.22
CA ASN A 101 -10.82 7.85 21.25
C ASN A 101 -9.44 7.99 20.59
N THR A 102 -9.15 9.19 20.08
CA THR A 102 -7.92 9.45 19.32
C THR A 102 -6.70 9.53 20.24
N PRO A 103 -5.63 8.76 19.98
CA PRO A 103 -4.37 8.90 20.69
C PRO A 103 -3.64 10.20 20.32
N PRO A 104 -2.60 10.60 21.08
CA PRO A 104 -1.73 11.74 20.75
C PRO A 104 -0.87 11.54 19.49
N ASP A 105 -0.64 10.29 19.05
CA ASP A 105 0.19 9.90 17.89
C ASP A 105 -0.57 9.00 16.88
N PRO A 106 -1.76 9.43 16.38
CA PRO A 106 -2.66 8.57 15.62
C PRO A 106 -2.08 8.11 14.28
N ASP A 107 -1.38 9.00 13.56
CA ASP A 107 -0.81 8.70 12.24
C ASP A 107 0.27 7.62 12.34
N ARG A 108 1.18 7.75 13.32
CA ARG A 108 2.23 6.77 13.57
C ARG A 108 1.67 5.43 14.01
N MET A 109 0.73 5.43 14.96
CA MET A 109 0.10 4.19 15.44
C MET A 109 -0.65 3.46 14.32
N PHE A 110 -1.38 4.20 13.48
CA PHE A 110 -2.05 3.61 12.33
C PHE A 110 -1.03 3.07 11.32
N ALA A 111 0.03 3.80 11.02
CA ALA A 111 1.05 3.36 10.08
C ALA A 111 1.79 2.09 10.53
N ASP A 112 2.22 2.05 11.79
CA ASP A 112 2.87 0.86 12.36
C ASP A 112 1.92 -0.37 12.31
N PHE A 113 0.62 -0.17 12.57
CA PHE A 113 -0.38 -1.23 12.48
C PHE A 113 -0.63 -1.70 11.04
N VAL A 114 -0.75 -0.77 10.09
CA VAL A 114 -0.95 -1.07 8.67
C VAL A 114 0.24 -1.85 8.12
N ALA A 115 1.47 -1.51 8.50
CA ALA A 115 2.67 -2.23 8.09
C ALA A 115 2.82 -3.61 8.76
N GLY A 116 1.90 -3.99 9.66
CA GLY A 116 2.01 -5.24 10.42
C GLY A 116 3.24 -5.27 11.34
N GLY A 117 3.72 -4.10 11.76
CA GLY A 117 4.98 -3.92 12.49
C GLY A 117 6.20 -3.78 11.59
N MET A 118 6.14 -4.07 10.29
CA MET A 118 7.32 -3.93 9.41
C MET A 118 7.77 -2.47 9.29
N PRO A 119 9.08 -2.17 9.27
CA PRO A 119 9.52 -0.85 8.85
C PRO A 119 9.07 -0.62 7.41
N ALA A 120 8.50 0.56 7.14
CA ALA A 120 8.25 0.96 5.77
C ALA A 120 9.60 1.09 5.03
N GLU A 121 9.80 0.30 3.98
CA GLU A 121 10.90 0.52 3.04
C GLU A 121 10.47 1.64 2.08
N ALA A 122 11.17 2.77 2.13
CA ALA A 122 10.72 4.02 1.50
C ALA A 122 11.20 4.20 0.05
N ASP A 123 12.11 3.36 -0.44
CA ASP A 123 12.90 3.67 -1.65
C ASP A 123 12.48 2.90 -2.91
N GLU A 124 11.53 1.96 -2.82
CA GLU A 124 11.09 1.17 -3.97
C GLU A 124 9.66 1.50 -4.43
N PRO A 125 9.39 1.51 -5.76
CA PRO A 125 8.05 1.71 -6.27
C PRO A 125 7.09 0.61 -5.80
N PRO A 126 5.81 0.93 -5.57
CA PRO A 126 4.82 -0.07 -5.23
C PRO A 126 4.65 -1.17 -6.25
N LEU A 127 4.56 -2.41 -5.76
CA LEU A 127 4.13 -3.53 -6.57
C LEU A 127 2.64 -3.84 -6.46
N MET A 128 1.93 -3.23 -5.52
CA MET A 128 0.51 -3.48 -5.28
C MET A 128 -0.19 -2.23 -4.75
N ASP A 129 -1.43 -2.00 -5.16
CA ASP A 129 -2.29 -0.96 -4.59
C ASP A 129 -3.64 -1.57 -4.20
N PHE A 130 -4.02 -1.45 -2.94
CA PHE A 130 -5.22 -2.13 -2.43
C PHE A 130 -6.52 -1.75 -3.14
N GLU A 131 -6.65 -0.51 -3.62
CA GLU A 131 -7.85 -0.05 -4.29
C GLU A 131 -7.83 -0.43 -5.77
N GLN A 132 -6.71 -0.18 -6.46
CA GLN A 132 -6.59 -0.46 -7.90
C GLN A 132 -6.49 -1.96 -8.19
N ASP A 133 -5.95 -2.75 -7.27
CA ASP A 133 -5.85 -4.20 -7.37
C ASP A 133 -6.95 -4.94 -6.60
N ALA A 134 -7.97 -4.24 -6.06
CA ALA A 134 -9.01 -4.84 -5.22
C ALA A 134 -9.64 -6.10 -5.85
N GLY A 135 -9.98 -6.04 -7.15
CA GLY A 135 -10.54 -7.19 -7.87
C GLY A 135 -9.55 -8.35 -8.03
N ALA A 136 -8.26 -8.06 -8.24
CA ALA A 136 -7.22 -9.08 -8.33
C ALA A 136 -6.94 -9.72 -6.97
N ILE A 137 -6.90 -8.93 -5.90
CA ILE A 137 -6.79 -9.41 -4.51
C ILE A 137 -7.98 -10.33 -4.21
N TYR A 138 -9.20 -9.88 -4.48
CA TYR A 138 -10.41 -10.69 -4.30
C TYR A 138 -10.32 -12.04 -5.02
N ALA A 139 -10.02 -12.02 -6.32
CA ALA A 139 -9.90 -13.22 -7.13
C ALA A 139 -8.79 -14.16 -6.61
N SER A 140 -7.68 -13.60 -6.12
CA SER A 140 -6.55 -14.36 -5.58
C SER A 140 -6.91 -15.09 -4.27
N PHE A 141 -7.62 -14.42 -3.36
CA PHE A 141 -8.13 -15.06 -2.14
C PHE A 141 -9.14 -16.18 -2.46
N ARG A 142 -10.04 -15.96 -3.44
CA ARG A 142 -10.99 -16.97 -3.93
C ARG A 142 -10.28 -18.15 -4.60
N GLN A 143 -9.23 -17.90 -5.37
CA GLN A 143 -8.47 -18.93 -6.06
C GLN A 143 -7.68 -19.80 -5.09
N GLN A 144 -6.87 -19.19 -4.23
CA GLN A 144 -5.87 -19.91 -3.44
C GLN A 144 -6.44 -20.44 -2.12
N TYR A 145 -7.23 -19.62 -1.41
CA TYR A 145 -7.70 -19.95 -0.07
C TYR A 145 -9.19 -20.32 -0.02
N ARG A 146 -9.92 -20.14 -1.13
CA ARG A 146 -11.39 -20.27 -1.19
C ARG A 146 -12.12 -19.31 -0.23
N ILE A 147 -11.45 -18.24 0.21
CA ILE A 147 -12.00 -17.22 1.10
C ILE A 147 -12.78 -16.21 0.26
N ASP A 148 -14.05 -15.96 0.64
CA ASP A 148 -14.84 -14.86 0.09
C ASP A 148 -14.67 -13.60 0.93
N LEU A 149 -13.79 -12.68 0.50
CA LEU A 149 -13.56 -11.42 1.23
C LEU A 149 -14.81 -10.53 1.30
N LEU A 150 -15.82 -10.75 0.45
CA LEU A 150 -17.08 -10.01 0.54
C LEU A 150 -18.00 -10.54 1.64
N ALA A 151 -17.85 -11.81 2.03
CA ALA A 151 -18.64 -12.45 3.09
C ALA A 151 -17.90 -12.47 4.44
N GLU A 152 -16.59 -12.68 4.42
CA GLU A 152 -15.78 -12.84 5.63
C GLU A 152 -15.33 -11.50 6.22
N ASP A 153 -15.17 -11.46 7.54
CA ASP A 153 -14.50 -10.37 8.27
C ASP A 153 -13.21 -10.89 8.89
N LEU A 154 -12.08 -10.38 8.40
CA LEU A 154 -10.75 -10.75 8.84
C LEU A 154 -10.12 -9.63 9.66
N HIS A 155 -9.39 -10.00 10.70
CA HIS A 155 -8.46 -9.08 11.35
C HIS A 155 -7.36 -8.68 10.36
N TRP A 156 -6.97 -7.40 10.34
CA TRP A 156 -5.98 -6.85 9.42
C TRP A 156 -4.68 -7.66 9.35
N LEU A 157 -4.08 -8.00 10.50
CA LEU A 157 -2.86 -8.82 10.53
C LEU A 157 -3.04 -10.23 9.96
N ALA A 158 -4.23 -10.85 10.09
CA ALA A 158 -4.52 -12.13 9.47
C ALA A 158 -4.70 -11.98 7.94
N PHE A 159 -5.37 -10.91 7.51
CA PHE A 159 -5.48 -10.55 6.10
C PHE A 159 -4.09 -10.32 5.48
N LEU A 160 -3.20 -9.58 6.14
CA LEU A 160 -1.82 -9.37 5.68
C LEU A 160 -1.03 -10.67 5.59
N ALA A 161 -1.14 -11.56 6.59
CA ALA A 161 -0.46 -12.85 6.57
C ALA A 161 -0.90 -13.72 5.38
N LEU A 162 -2.21 -13.72 5.08
CA LEU A 162 -2.75 -14.41 3.91
C LEU A 162 -2.33 -13.74 2.59
N LEU A 163 -2.35 -12.40 2.54
CA LEU A 163 -1.95 -11.64 1.37
C LEU A 163 -0.48 -11.89 1.01
N ALA A 164 0.42 -11.89 2.00
CA ALA A 164 1.84 -12.18 1.83
C ALA A 164 2.10 -13.64 1.39
N GLY A 165 1.15 -14.55 1.67
CA GLY A 165 1.21 -15.95 1.27
C GLY A 165 0.65 -16.24 -0.13
N LEU A 166 0.13 -15.25 -0.86
CA LEU A 166 -0.38 -15.44 -2.21
C LEU A 166 0.77 -15.79 -3.17
N GLY A 167 0.58 -16.86 -3.95
CA GLY A 167 1.57 -17.29 -4.94
C GLY A 167 1.63 -16.39 -6.17
N GLU A 168 2.73 -16.48 -6.92
CA GLU A 168 2.94 -15.71 -8.15
C GLU A 168 1.89 -15.99 -9.25
N ASP A 169 1.31 -17.19 -9.26
CA ASP A 169 0.29 -17.60 -10.24
C ASP A 169 -1.13 -17.09 -9.91
N THR A 170 -1.28 -16.31 -8.84
CA THR A 170 -2.54 -15.64 -8.52
C THR A 170 -2.70 -14.35 -9.34
N PRO A 171 -3.92 -13.85 -9.57
CA PRO A 171 -4.14 -12.60 -10.29
C PRO A 171 -3.35 -11.40 -9.76
N VAL A 172 -3.19 -11.28 -8.43
CA VAL A 172 -2.39 -10.21 -7.83
C VAL A 172 -0.89 -10.51 -7.92
N GLY A 173 -0.48 -11.77 -7.72
CA GLY A 173 0.91 -12.21 -7.89
C GLY A 173 1.43 -11.95 -9.31
N ALA A 174 0.62 -12.27 -10.33
CA ALA A 174 0.96 -12.05 -11.72
C ALA A 174 1.14 -10.55 -12.05
N ARG A 175 0.31 -9.67 -11.46
CA ARG A 175 0.45 -8.21 -11.59
C ARG A 175 1.72 -7.70 -10.92
N ALA A 176 1.97 -8.12 -9.68
CA ALA A 176 3.17 -7.74 -8.94
C ALA A 176 4.44 -8.18 -9.69
N ARG A 177 4.48 -9.42 -10.17
CA ARG A 177 5.59 -9.96 -10.98
C ARG A 177 5.81 -9.15 -12.26
N LEU A 178 4.74 -8.83 -12.98
CA LEU A 178 4.84 -8.05 -14.21
C LEU A 178 5.34 -6.62 -13.96
N ARG A 179 4.93 -5.98 -12.85
CA ARG A 179 5.43 -4.66 -12.43
C ARG A 179 6.92 -4.71 -12.09
N ALA A 180 7.33 -5.73 -11.33
CA ALA A 180 8.72 -5.94 -10.89
C ALA A 180 9.68 -6.39 -12.02
N LEU A 181 9.15 -6.88 -13.14
CA LEU A 181 9.98 -7.38 -14.25
C LEU A 181 10.85 -6.27 -14.86
N ASP A 182 12.17 -6.45 -14.80
CA ASP A 182 13.14 -5.60 -15.49
C ASP A 182 13.08 -5.84 -17.01
N GLU A 183 12.75 -4.79 -17.77
CA GLU A 183 12.65 -4.83 -19.23
C GLU A 183 13.99 -5.22 -19.90
N ASN A 184 15.12 -4.92 -19.25
CA ASN A 184 16.44 -5.25 -19.80
C ASN A 184 16.74 -6.75 -19.77
N ARG A 185 16.08 -7.49 -18.87
CA ARG A 185 16.16 -8.96 -18.77
C ARG A 185 15.26 -9.67 -19.79
N VAL A 186 14.49 -8.91 -20.58
CA VAL A 186 13.63 -9.42 -21.65
C VAL A 186 14.35 -9.30 -23.00
N ALA A 187 14.17 -10.33 -23.85
CA ALA A 187 14.67 -10.32 -25.22
C ALA A 187 14.20 -9.07 -25.98
N PRO A 188 15.06 -8.40 -26.78
CA PRO A 188 14.73 -7.13 -27.44
C PRO A 188 13.42 -7.14 -28.23
N GLU A 189 13.10 -8.25 -28.88
CA GLU A 189 11.92 -8.44 -29.71
C GLU A 189 10.62 -8.42 -28.88
N ASP A 190 10.70 -8.83 -27.62
CA ASP A 190 9.56 -8.95 -26.70
C ASP A 190 9.37 -7.72 -25.81
N ARG A 191 10.34 -6.80 -25.76
CA ARG A 191 10.29 -5.61 -24.88
C ARG A 191 9.06 -4.73 -25.14
N ALA A 192 8.71 -4.52 -26.41
CA ALA A 192 7.53 -3.73 -26.76
C ALA A 192 6.23 -4.38 -26.26
N ARG A 193 6.15 -5.72 -26.29
CA ARG A 193 5.00 -6.47 -25.76
C ARG A 193 4.92 -6.35 -24.24
N VAL A 194 6.05 -6.54 -23.56
CA VAL A 194 6.14 -6.44 -22.09
C VAL A 194 5.80 -5.03 -21.63
N ARG A 195 6.32 -3.98 -22.27
CA ARG A 195 5.99 -2.58 -21.93
C ARG A 195 4.49 -2.32 -21.99
N ARG A 196 3.80 -2.75 -23.05
CA ARG A 196 2.33 -2.61 -23.16
C ARG A 196 1.60 -3.35 -22.04
N MET A 197 2.07 -4.54 -21.65
CA MET A 197 1.49 -5.28 -20.52
C MET A 197 1.73 -4.55 -19.20
N LYS A 198 2.93 -4.02 -18.97
CA LYS A 198 3.27 -3.22 -17.78
C LYS A 198 2.40 -1.98 -17.67
N GLU A 199 2.16 -1.27 -18.78
CA GLU A 199 1.24 -0.12 -18.84
C GLU A 199 -0.19 -0.49 -18.43
N GLN A 200 -0.69 -1.66 -18.86
CA GLN A 200 -2.04 -2.12 -18.51
C GLN A 200 -2.21 -2.42 -17.02
N VAL A 201 -1.15 -2.89 -16.36
CA VAL A 201 -1.17 -3.20 -14.93
C VAL A 201 -0.55 -2.10 -14.08
N ALA A 202 -0.08 -0.98 -14.66
CA ALA A 202 0.57 0.08 -13.91
C ALA A 202 -0.36 0.65 -12.82
N ILE A 203 0.22 0.92 -11.64
CA ILE A 203 -0.49 1.62 -10.57
C ILE A 203 -0.57 3.08 -10.97
N ARG A 204 -1.79 3.58 -11.14
CA ARG A 204 -2.03 4.96 -11.56
C ARG A 204 -1.80 5.90 -10.37
N PRO A 205 -1.16 7.06 -10.58
CA PRO A 205 -1.06 8.07 -9.55
C PRO A 205 -2.44 8.61 -9.18
N ARG A 206 -2.61 8.98 -7.92
CA ARG A 206 -3.80 9.69 -7.44
C ARG A 206 -3.53 11.18 -7.55
N VAL A 207 -4.25 11.84 -8.45
CA VAL A 207 -4.07 13.26 -8.79
C VAL A 207 -5.30 14.02 -8.29
N SER A 208 -5.12 15.14 -7.61
CA SER A 208 -6.24 15.97 -7.12
C SER A 208 -7.08 16.52 -8.28
N ARG A 209 -8.33 16.91 -8.05
CA ARG A 209 -9.15 17.56 -9.09
C ARG A 209 -8.52 18.85 -9.59
N ALA A 210 -7.91 19.63 -8.70
CA ALA A 210 -7.23 20.87 -9.04
C ALA A 210 -6.04 20.59 -9.97
N GLU A 211 -5.20 19.61 -9.61
CA GLU A 211 -4.07 19.19 -10.43
C GLU A 211 -4.51 18.55 -11.74
N GLN A 212 -5.59 17.75 -11.76
CA GLN A 212 -6.17 17.24 -13.00
C GLN A 212 -6.66 18.37 -13.92
N ALA A 213 -7.26 19.43 -13.36
CA ALA A 213 -7.67 20.60 -14.14
C ALA A 213 -6.44 21.32 -14.72
N LEU A 214 -5.38 21.46 -13.92
CA LEU A 214 -4.11 22.03 -14.35
C LEU A 214 -3.47 21.22 -15.49
N LEU A 215 -3.40 19.90 -15.36
CA LEU A 215 -2.84 19.01 -16.38
C LEU A 215 -3.63 19.10 -17.69
N ARG A 216 -4.97 19.14 -17.62
CA ARG A 216 -5.82 19.31 -18.81
C ARG A 216 -5.60 20.66 -19.48
N GLU A 217 -5.41 21.71 -18.70
CA GLU A 217 -5.14 23.04 -19.24
C GLU A 217 -3.75 23.10 -19.88
N LEU A 218 -2.74 22.51 -19.24
CA LEU A 218 -1.41 22.35 -19.82
C LEU A 218 -1.48 21.60 -21.16
N ASP A 219 -2.16 20.44 -21.21
CA ASP A 219 -2.33 19.67 -22.44
C ASP A 219 -3.03 20.49 -23.53
N ARG A 220 -4.08 21.26 -23.18
CA ARG A 220 -4.80 22.12 -24.13
C ARG A 220 -3.88 23.18 -24.74
N ARG A 221 -3.05 23.84 -23.93
CA ARG A 221 -2.13 24.90 -24.36
C ARG A 221 -0.97 24.36 -25.21
N LEU A 222 -0.42 23.21 -24.84
CA LEU A 222 0.58 22.51 -25.64
C LEU A 222 0.02 22.10 -27.01
N MET A 223 -1.22 21.60 -27.06
CA MET A 223 -1.91 21.27 -28.32
C MET A 223 -2.25 22.50 -29.16
N ALA A 224 -2.36 23.69 -28.54
CA ALA A 224 -2.52 24.96 -29.24
C ALA A 224 -1.18 25.54 -29.76
N GLY A 225 -0.05 24.91 -29.45
CA GLY A 225 1.28 25.32 -29.91
C GLY A 225 1.91 26.46 -29.09
N GLU A 226 1.42 26.71 -27.88
CA GLU A 226 2.01 27.69 -26.96
C GLU A 226 3.36 27.20 -26.42
N ASP A 227 4.30 28.12 -26.16
CA ASP A 227 5.65 27.79 -25.67
C ASP A 227 5.57 27.20 -24.24
N PRO A 228 6.11 25.99 -24.00
CA PRO A 228 6.19 25.39 -22.66
C PRO A 228 6.76 26.31 -21.58
N ALA A 229 7.74 27.18 -21.89
CA ALA A 229 8.34 28.09 -20.92
C ALA A 229 7.36 29.16 -20.43
N ASP A 230 6.54 29.70 -21.34
CA ASP A 230 5.52 30.70 -21.03
C ASP A 230 4.36 30.08 -20.25
N ILE A 231 3.98 28.84 -20.60
CA ILE A 231 2.93 28.11 -19.90
C ILE A 231 3.31 27.88 -18.43
N LEU A 232 4.53 27.38 -18.16
CA LEU A 232 4.98 27.10 -16.80
C LEU A 232 5.09 28.36 -15.94
N THR A 233 5.52 29.48 -16.52
CA THR A 233 5.60 30.76 -15.81
C THR A 233 4.21 31.25 -15.41
N GLN A 234 3.22 31.14 -16.30
CA GLN A 234 1.86 31.62 -16.04
C GLN A 234 1.04 30.69 -15.14
N LEU A 235 1.34 29.39 -15.12
CA LEU A 235 0.68 28.41 -14.25
C LEU A 235 1.26 28.40 -12.82
N GLY A 236 2.49 28.86 -12.62
CA GLY A 236 3.14 28.94 -11.30
C GLY A 236 2.77 30.18 -10.47
N GLU A 237 2.06 31.14 -11.06
CA GLU A 237 1.60 32.38 -10.39
C GLU A 237 0.16 32.30 -9.85
N VAL A 238 -0.50 31.14 -9.97
CA VAL A 238 -1.90 30.87 -9.54
C VAL A 238 -1.92 30.03 -8.27
#